data_AF-A0A0M2DUT0-F1
#
_entry.id   AF-A0A0M2DUT0-F1
#
_cell.length_a   1.000
_cell.length_b   1.000
_cell.length_c   1.000
_cell.angle_alpha   90.00
_cell.angle_beta   90.00
_cell.angle_gamma   90.00
#
_symmetry.space_group_name_H-M   'P 1'
#
loop_
_entity.id
_entity.type
_entity.pdbx_description
1 polymer ?
#
loop_
_entity_poly.entity_id
_entity_poly.type
_entity_poly.pdbx_seq_one_letter_code
_entity_poly.pdbx_strand_id
1 'polypeptide(L)'
;MAQLGNVAGDVMRQTTPKDSQTVFVEPTHGDPWADEKRFRNPFWVPVLKALGIRYRLPNHMRNTYATMLLMAGATPAYAAKQMGHSVEMFWSVYSKWLDDGQGNIEQAKLESFIGQNSPGTPLKTKIAIRLCFIKAKLERVMGIEPTFSHVS
;
A
#
# COMPACT_ATOMS: atom_id res chain seq x y z
N MET A 1 -29.08 13.93 8.03
CA MET A 1 -27.68 13.71 7.63
C MET A 1 -26.84 14.81 8.26
N ALA A 2 -26.30 14.56 9.45
CA ALA A 2 -25.53 15.56 10.20
C ALA A 2 -24.29 15.96 9.39
N GLN A 3 -24.12 17.26 9.15
CA GLN A 3 -22.89 17.82 8.61
C GLN A 3 -21.75 17.35 9.51
N LEU A 4 -20.81 16.57 8.97
CA LEU A 4 -19.47 16.44 9.54
C LEU A 4 -18.81 17.80 9.36
N GLY A 5 -19.16 18.73 10.26
CA GLY A 5 -18.52 20.03 10.40
C GLY A 5 -17.01 19.80 10.54
N ASN A 6 -16.25 20.72 9.98
CA ASN A 6 -14.81 20.63 9.81
C ASN A 6 -14.10 20.78 11.18
N VAL A 7 -14.23 19.78 12.04
CA VAL A 7 -13.77 19.78 13.44
C VAL A 7 -12.29 20.14 13.54
N ALA A 8 -11.50 19.72 12.55
CA ALA A 8 -10.09 20.08 12.43
C ALA A 8 -9.89 21.60 12.23
N GLY A 9 -10.70 22.22 11.38
CA GLY A 9 -10.64 23.67 11.14
C GLY A 9 -11.04 24.49 12.36
N ASP A 10 -12.00 24.01 13.15
CA ASP A 10 -12.47 24.69 14.34
C ASP A 10 -11.50 24.54 15.52
N VAL A 11 -10.87 23.37 15.69
CA VAL A 11 -9.80 23.17 16.68
C VAL A 11 -8.57 24.03 16.34
N MET A 12 -8.17 24.08 15.07
CA MET A 12 -7.00 24.85 14.65
C MET A 12 -7.18 26.36 14.90
N ARG A 13 -8.38 26.90 14.68
CA ARG A 13 -8.70 28.31 14.96
C ARG A 13 -8.64 28.67 16.44
N GLN A 14 -8.84 27.71 17.35
CA GLN A 14 -8.81 27.97 18.79
C GLN A 14 -7.38 28.12 19.33
N THR A 15 -6.41 27.44 18.70
CA THR A 15 -4.99 27.48 19.11
C THR A 15 -4.15 28.49 18.34
N THR A 16 -4.66 29.00 17.22
CA THR A 16 -3.94 29.98 16.40
C THR A 16 -4.15 31.38 16.99
N PRO A 17 -3.11 32.21 17.14
CA PRO A 17 -3.30 33.62 17.51
C PRO A 17 -4.23 34.30 16.51
N LYS A 18 -5.26 35.00 17.00
CA LYS A 18 -6.36 35.55 16.17
C LYS A 18 -5.91 36.53 15.07
N ASP A 19 -4.71 37.07 15.17
CA ASP A 19 -4.10 38.00 14.20
C ASP A 19 -3.00 37.40 13.33
N SER A 20 -2.64 36.11 13.49
CA SER A 20 -1.52 35.54 12.73
C SER A 20 -1.99 34.98 11.38
N GLN A 21 -1.30 35.37 10.30
CA GLN A 21 -1.54 34.86 8.94
C GLN A 21 -1.14 33.38 8.78
N THR A 22 -0.41 32.81 9.75
CA THR A 22 0.17 31.47 9.71
C THR A 22 -0.42 30.55 10.75
N VAL A 23 -0.76 29.32 10.35
CA VAL A 23 -1.42 28.35 11.23
C VAL A 23 -0.49 27.82 12.34
N PHE A 24 0.82 27.76 12.07
CA PHE A 24 1.82 27.27 13.02
C PHE A 24 2.76 28.40 13.41
N VAL A 25 2.77 28.74 14.70
CA VAL A 25 3.66 29.74 15.31
C VAL A 25 4.63 29.08 16.27
N GLU A 26 5.79 29.70 16.46
CA GLU A 26 6.78 29.27 17.45
C GLU A 26 6.25 29.56 18.87
N PRO A 27 6.24 28.59 19.80
CA PRO A 27 5.67 28.76 21.14
C PRO A 27 6.34 29.85 21.98
N THR A 28 7.62 30.15 21.71
CA THR A 28 8.43 31.06 22.53
C THR A 28 8.24 32.52 22.15
N HIS A 29 8.20 32.81 20.85
CA HIS A 29 8.21 34.18 20.33
C HIS A 29 6.90 34.58 19.64
N GLY A 30 6.01 33.62 19.34
CA GLY A 30 4.77 33.86 18.60
C GLY A 30 4.98 34.15 17.11
N ASP A 31 6.22 34.15 16.64
CA ASP A 31 6.60 34.36 15.25
C ASP A 31 6.34 33.10 14.39
N PRO A 32 6.17 33.24 13.06
CA PRO A 32 6.18 32.11 12.14
C PRO A 32 7.49 31.32 12.21
N TRP A 33 7.42 30.02 11.97
CA TRP A 33 8.61 29.17 11.89
C TRP A 33 9.52 29.61 10.73
N ALA A 34 10.67 30.20 11.06
CA ALA A 34 11.63 30.65 10.05
C ALA A 34 12.42 29.50 9.40
N ASP A 35 12.78 28.48 10.18
CA ASP A 35 13.63 27.37 9.75
C ASP A 35 13.17 26.03 10.31
N GLU A 36 13.37 24.95 9.54
CA GLU A 36 13.15 23.57 10.01
C GLU A 36 13.97 23.26 11.28
N LYS A 37 15.18 23.82 11.40
CA LYS A 37 16.08 23.57 12.53
C LYS A 37 15.49 24.00 13.88
N ARG A 38 14.73 25.11 13.89
CA ARG A 38 14.05 25.62 15.09
C ARG A 38 12.98 24.66 15.59
N PHE A 39 12.35 23.91 14.70
CA PHE A 39 11.44 22.83 15.08
C PHE A 39 12.19 21.55 15.44
N ARG A 40 13.19 21.19 14.63
CA ARG A 40 13.87 19.90 14.69
C ARG A 40 14.67 19.69 15.97
N ASN A 41 15.44 20.68 16.40
CA ASN A 41 16.34 20.52 17.54
C ASN A 41 15.61 20.43 18.89
N PRO A 42 14.64 21.31 19.21
CA PRO A 42 13.96 21.27 20.51
C PRO A 42 12.79 20.28 20.59
N PHE A 43 12.14 19.92 19.48
CA PHE A 43 10.96 19.03 19.52
C PHE A 43 11.28 17.66 18.94
N TRP A 44 11.75 17.60 17.70
CA TRP A 44 11.89 16.34 16.97
C TRP A 44 12.97 15.42 17.56
N VAL A 45 14.16 15.94 17.84
CA VAL A 45 15.27 15.15 18.40
C VAL A 45 14.93 14.60 19.79
N PRO A 46 14.41 15.39 20.75
CA PRO A 46 14.05 14.87 22.06
C PRO A 46 12.92 13.83 22.02
N VAL A 47 11.91 14.01 21.15
CA VAL A 47 10.82 13.04 20.98
C VAL A 47 11.35 11.69 20.48
N LEU A 48 12.21 11.70 19.45
CA LEU A 48 12.82 10.46 18.96
C LEU A 48 13.69 9.78 20.03
N LYS A 49 14.44 10.57 20.81
CA LYS A 49 15.26 10.05 21.91
C LYS A 49 14.41 9.44 23.03
N ALA A 50 13.30 10.08 23.40
CA ALA A 50 12.37 9.58 24.40
C ALA A 50 11.70 8.27 23.96
N LEU A 51 11.41 8.11 22.67
CA LEU A 51 10.87 6.88 22.09
C LEU A 51 11.94 5.79 21.85
N GLY A 52 13.22 6.08 22.09
CA GLY A 52 14.32 5.14 21.80
C GLY A 52 14.53 4.87 20.30
N ILE A 53 14.01 5.71 19.42
CA ILE A 53 14.11 5.56 17.97
C ILE A 53 15.39 6.23 17.47
N ARG A 54 16.09 5.58 16.53
CA ARG A 54 17.26 6.17 15.85
C ARG A 54 16.87 7.49 15.18
N TYR A 55 17.77 8.47 15.22
CA TYR A 55 17.54 9.73 14.55
C TYR A 55 17.25 9.55 13.04
N ARG A 56 16.23 10.27 12.58
CA ARG A 56 15.78 10.39 11.19
C ARG A 56 15.41 11.83 10.92
N LEU A 57 15.64 12.34 9.72
CA LEU A 57 15.18 13.69 9.37
C LEU A 57 13.65 13.67 9.19
N PRO A 58 12.92 14.73 9.58
CA PRO A 58 11.47 14.82 9.41
C PRO A 58 11.00 14.53 7.98
N ASN A 59 11.76 14.99 6.97
CA ASN A 59 11.46 14.74 5.55
C ASN A 59 11.35 13.25 5.19
N HIS A 60 11.96 12.34 5.95
CA HIS A 60 11.86 10.90 5.69
C HIS A 60 10.46 10.36 5.95
N MET A 61 9.66 11.00 6.82
CA MET A 61 8.27 10.62 7.06
C MET A 61 7.42 10.74 5.79
N ARG A 62 7.74 11.71 4.93
CA ARG A 62 7.08 11.87 3.63
C ARG A 62 7.28 10.64 2.74
N ASN A 63 8.47 10.05 2.79
CA ASN A 63 8.77 8.82 2.05
C ASN A 63 8.00 7.63 2.62
N THR A 64 7.92 7.52 3.95
CA THR A 64 7.10 6.48 4.59
C THR A 64 5.63 6.61 4.19
N TYR A 65 5.09 7.83 4.17
CA TYR A 65 3.72 8.07 3.74
C TYR A 65 3.47 7.67 2.27
N ALA A 66 4.41 7.98 1.37
CA ALA A 66 4.34 7.55 -0.02
C ALA A 66 4.30 6.02 -0.16
N THR A 67 5.17 5.30 0.54
CA THR A 67 5.17 3.83 0.54
C THR A 67 3.88 3.27 1.13
N MET A 68 3.35 3.85 2.21
CA MET A 68 2.07 3.43 2.79
C MET A 68 0.90 3.58 1.81
N LEU A 69 0.86 4.69 1.05
CA LEU A 69 -0.16 4.88 0.01
C LEU A 69 -0.07 3.80 -1.08
N LEU A 70 1.15 3.47 -1.52
CA LEU A 70 1.36 2.42 -2.52
C LEU A 70 0.99 1.03 -2.00
N MET A 71 1.36 0.71 -0.77
CA MET A 71 0.99 -0.55 -0.12
C MET A 71 -0.53 -0.68 0.07
N ALA A 72 -1.22 0.44 0.29
CA ALA A 72 -2.69 0.49 0.34
C ALA A 72 -3.36 0.39 -1.04
N GLY A 73 -2.58 0.34 -2.14
CA GLY A 73 -3.09 0.27 -3.51
C GLY A 73 -3.63 1.61 -4.02
N ALA A 74 -3.25 2.74 -3.41
CA ALA A 74 -3.66 4.05 -3.90
C ALA A 74 -3.06 4.34 -5.28
N THR A 75 -3.80 5.09 -6.11
CA THR A 75 -3.29 5.45 -7.43
C THR A 75 -2.09 6.40 -7.30
N PRO A 76 -0.99 6.18 -8.05
CA PRO A 76 0.21 7.03 -7.98
C PRO A 76 -0.07 8.50 -8.27
N ALA A 77 -1.04 8.80 -9.16
CA ALA A 77 -1.49 10.17 -9.42
C ALA A 77 -2.14 10.83 -8.19
N TYR A 78 -2.94 10.07 -7.42
CA TYR A 78 -3.50 10.55 -6.16
C TYR A 78 -2.39 10.77 -5.11
N ALA A 79 -1.47 9.82 -4.97
CA ALA A 79 -0.35 9.94 -4.04
C ALA A 79 0.54 11.16 -4.34
N ALA A 80 0.84 11.41 -5.61
CA ALA A 80 1.59 12.59 -6.05
C ALA A 80 0.86 13.90 -5.72
N LYS A 81 -0.46 13.95 -5.96
CA LYS A 81 -1.30 15.11 -5.61
C LYS A 81 -1.29 15.41 -4.11
N GLN A 82 -1.37 14.38 -3.27
CA GLN A 82 -1.37 14.54 -1.81
C GLN A 82 -0.04 15.07 -1.27
N MET A 83 1.06 14.77 -1.95
CA MET A 83 2.38 15.30 -1.58
C MET A 83 2.64 16.67 -2.20
N GLY A 84 2.01 17.02 -3.33
CA GLY A 84 2.32 18.24 -4.08
C GLY A 84 3.57 18.06 -4.94
N HIS A 85 3.77 16.85 -5.47
CA HIS A 85 4.85 16.51 -6.38
C HIS A 85 4.31 16.32 -7.80
N SER A 86 5.16 16.50 -8.83
CA SER A 86 4.84 16.01 -10.17
C SER A 86 4.72 14.48 -10.14
N VAL A 87 3.78 13.94 -10.92
CA VAL A 87 3.56 12.51 -11.07
C VAL A 87 4.83 11.82 -11.60
N GLU A 88 5.57 12.49 -12.48
CA GLU A 88 6.83 11.98 -13.05
C GLU A 88 7.91 11.78 -11.96
N MET A 89 8.04 12.74 -11.05
CA MET A 89 8.99 12.67 -9.94
C MET A 89 8.57 11.56 -8.96
N PHE A 90 7.28 11.43 -8.71
CA PHE A 90 6.78 10.33 -7.88
C PHE A 90 7.13 8.96 -8.47
N TRP A 91 6.91 8.78 -9.77
CA TRP A 91 7.27 7.54 -10.46
C TRP A 91 8.77 7.27 -10.43
N SER A 92 9.61 8.27 -10.67
CA SER A 92 11.07 8.04 -10.68
C SER A 92 11.62 7.59 -9.33
N VAL A 93 11.02 8.05 -8.23
CA VAL A 93 11.46 7.73 -6.87
C VAL A 93 10.88 6.40 -6.37
N TYR A 94 9.59 6.14 -6.65
CA TYR A 94 8.88 5.04 -6.00
C TYR A 94 8.55 3.84 -6.91
N SER A 95 8.73 3.94 -8.23
CA SER A 95 8.53 2.80 -9.16
C SER A 95 9.37 1.59 -8.77
N LYS A 96 10.60 1.82 -8.29
CA LYS A 96 11.52 0.76 -7.85
C LYS A 96 10.92 -0.14 -6.77
N TRP A 97 10.01 0.38 -5.94
CA TRP A 97 9.35 -0.40 -4.89
C TRP A 97 8.25 -1.32 -5.41
N LEU A 98 7.75 -1.11 -6.64
CA LEU A 98 6.73 -1.94 -7.27
C LEU A 98 7.31 -3.17 -7.99
N ASP A 99 8.61 -3.17 -8.28
CA ASP A 99 9.28 -4.24 -9.06
C ASP A 99 9.75 -5.45 -8.22
N ASP A 100 9.59 -5.43 -6.89
CA ASP A 100 10.09 -6.47 -5.98
C ASP A 100 9.25 -7.76 -5.99
N GLY A 101 9.11 -8.40 -7.16
CA GLY A 101 8.62 -9.78 -7.29
C GLY A 101 7.10 -9.97 -7.27
N GLN A 102 6.32 -8.88 -7.35
CA GLN A 102 4.86 -8.96 -7.42
C GLN A 102 4.32 -9.30 -8.82
N GLY A 103 5.18 -9.47 -9.83
CA GLY A 103 4.76 -9.74 -11.22
C GLY A 103 3.76 -10.90 -11.34
N ASN A 104 4.00 -12.00 -10.62
CA ASN A 104 3.08 -13.15 -10.61
C ASN A 104 1.73 -12.84 -9.95
N ILE A 105 1.71 -11.97 -8.93
CA ILE A 105 0.49 -11.56 -8.21
C ILE A 105 -0.32 -10.61 -9.08
N GLU A 106 0.33 -9.63 -9.71
CA GLU A 106 -0.33 -8.69 -10.63
C GLU A 106 -0.86 -9.40 -11.87
N GLN A 107 -0.12 -10.38 -12.40
CA GLN A 107 -0.57 -11.20 -13.51
C GLN A 107 -1.76 -12.09 -13.11
N ALA A 108 -1.76 -12.67 -11.91
CA ALA A 108 -2.91 -13.41 -11.38
C ALA A 108 -4.15 -12.52 -11.20
N LYS A 109 -3.99 -11.26 -10.76
CA LYS A 109 -5.08 -10.27 -10.70
C LYS A 109 -5.64 -10.00 -12.10
N LEU A 110 -4.78 -9.81 -13.10
CA LEU A 110 -5.19 -9.61 -14.49
C LEU A 110 -5.93 -10.83 -15.04
N GLU A 111 -5.41 -12.03 -14.84
CA GLU A 111 -6.04 -13.29 -15.25
C GLU A 111 -7.40 -13.48 -14.58
N SER A 112 -7.53 -13.14 -13.30
CA SER A 112 -8.81 -13.19 -12.58
C SER A 112 -9.82 -12.19 -13.15
N PHE A 113 -9.38 -10.97 -13.49
CA PHE A 113 -10.24 -9.93 -14.04
C PHE A 113 -10.71 -10.26 -15.47
N ILE A 114 -9.81 -10.74 -16.32
CA ILE A 114 -10.14 -11.17 -17.69
C ILE A 114 -11.01 -12.42 -17.66
N GLY A 115 -10.69 -13.39 -16.79
CA GLY A 115 -11.45 -14.64 -16.64
C GLY A 115 -12.89 -14.42 -16.17
N GLN A 116 -13.16 -13.38 -15.38
CA GLN A 116 -14.53 -13.01 -14.99
C GLN A 116 -15.33 -12.32 -16.09
N ASN A 117 -14.67 -11.64 -17.03
CA ASN A 117 -15.32 -10.87 -18.10
C ASN A 117 -15.32 -11.57 -19.47
N SER A 118 -14.74 -12.77 -19.58
CA SER A 118 -14.74 -13.57 -20.80
C SER A 118 -15.80 -14.68 -20.74
N PRO A 119 -16.88 -14.60 -21.54
CA PRO A 119 -17.81 -15.72 -21.70
C PRO A 119 -17.14 -16.78 -22.58
N GLY A 120 -16.26 -17.63 -22.03
CA GLY A 120 -15.79 -18.76 -22.82
C GLY A 120 -14.57 -19.56 -22.41
N THR A 121 -13.88 -19.31 -21.29
CA THR A 121 -12.69 -20.12 -20.96
C THR A 121 -12.87 -20.96 -19.69
N PRO A 122 -13.09 -22.29 -19.83
CA PRO A 122 -13.07 -23.19 -18.69
C PRO A 122 -11.61 -23.43 -18.27
N LEU A 123 -11.09 -22.59 -17.38
CA LEU A 123 -9.75 -22.73 -16.81
C LEU A 123 -9.65 -23.98 -15.93
N LYS A 124 -8.90 -24.96 -16.44
CA LYS A 124 -8.22 -26.10 -15.79
C LYS A 124 -9.00 -27.12 -14.95
N THR A 125 -10.27 -26.92 -14.59
CA THR A 125 -11.02 -27.95 -13.81
C THR A 125 -11.54 -29.11 -14.69
N LYS A 126 -11.75 -28.88 -15.99
CA LYS A 126 -12.29 -29.92 -16.88
C LYS A 126 -11.28 -31.01 -17.27
N ILE A 127 -9.98 -30.69 -17.39
CA ILE A 127 -8.97 -31.68 -17.78
C ILE A 127 -8.69 -32.67 -16.65
N ALA A 128 -8.62 -32.21 -15.39
CA ALA A 128 -8.41 -33.08 -14.24
C ALA A 128 -9.57 -34.07 -14.03
N ILE A 129 -10.83 -33.59 -14.16
CA ILE A 129 -12.02 -34.46 -14.04
C ILE A 129 -12.08 -35.43 -15.22
N ARG A 130 -11.77 -34.99 -16.46
CA ARG A 130 -11.80 -35.87 -17.63
C ARG A 130 -10.68 -36.90 -17.60
N LEU A 131 -9.47 -36.56 -17.14
CA LEU A 131 -8.40 -37.55 -16.91
C LEU A 131 -8.77 -38.53 -15.79
N CYS A 132 -9.38 -38.08 -14.69
CA CYS A 132 -9.82 -38.98 -13.63
C CYS A 132 -10.94 -39.92 -14.10
N PHE A 133 -11.89 -39.43 -14.91
CA PHE A 133 -12.94 -40.26 -15.51
C PHE A 133 -12.41 -41.20 -16.59
N ILE A 134 -11.45 -40.77 -17.42
CA ILE A 134 -10.83 -41.63 -18.43
C ILE A 134 -9.97 -42.71 -17.75
N LYS A 135 -9.20 -42.36 -16.71
CA LYS A 135 -8.42 -43.31 -15.91
C LYS A 135 -9.34 -44.33 -15.22
N ALA A 136 -10.40 -43.88 -14.55
CA ALA A 136 -11.39 -44.76 -13.93
C ALA A 136 -12.18 -45.62 -14.93
N LYS A 137 -12.41 -45.14 -16.15
CA LYS A 137 -13.04 -45.91 -17.23
C LYS A 137 -12.08 -46.94 -17.83
N LEU A 138 -10.79 -46.60 -17.99
CA LEU A 138 -9.76 -47.52 -18.47
C LEU A 138 -9.53 -48.65 -17.46
N GLU A 139 -9.42 -48.32 -16.16
CA GLU A 139 -9.23 -49.30 -15.08
C GLU A 139 -10.41 -50.29 -15.00
N ARG A 140 -11.65 -49.80 -15.21
CA ARG A 140 -12.86 -50.64 -15.21
C ARG A 140 -13.04 -51.48 -16.49
N VAL A 141 -12.44 -51.07 -17.62
CA VAL A 141 -12.49 -51.81 -18.90
C VAL A 141 -11.36 -52.82 -19.02
N MET A 142 -10.20 -52.56 -18.42
CA MET A 142 -9.03 -53.44 -18.50
C MET A 142 -8.91 -54.46 -17.37
N GLY A 143 -9.78 -54.41 -16.34
CA GLY A 143 -9.84 -55.43 -15.30
C GLY A 143 -8.54 -55.61 -14.48
N ILE A 144 -7.75 -54.54 -14.37
CA ILE A 144 -6.49 -54.57 -13.61
C ILE A 144 -6.82 -54.14 -12.17
N GLU A 145 -6.98 -55.11 -11.28
CA GLU A 145 -6.93 -54.87 -9.83
C GLU A 145 -5.57 -54.25 -9.48
N PRO A 146 -5.51 -53.17 -8.67
CA PRO A 146 -4.23 -52.62 -8.23
C PRO A 146 -3.59 -53.60 -7.25
N THR A 147 -2.64 -54.41 -7.73
CA THR A 147 -1.77 -55.19 -6.84
C THR A 147 -0.90 -54.23 -6.04
N PHE A 148 -1.34 -53.96 -4.82
CA PHE A 148 -0.56 -53.25 -3.82
C PHE A 148 0.51 -54.23 -3.29
N SER A 149 1.59 -54.45 -4.04
CA SER A 149 2.76 -55.16 -3.53
C SER A 149 3.75 -54.17 -2.94
N HIS A 150 3.94 -54.28 -1.63
CA HIS A 150 5.07 -53.69 -0.90
C HIS A 150 6.39 -54.09 -1.56
N VAL A 151 7.23 -53.10 -1.85
CA VAL A 151 8.71 -53.11 -1.85
C VAL A 151 9.39 -54.43 -2.23
N SER A 152 9.96 -54.47 -3.44
CA SER A 152 11.42 -54.62 -3.72
C SER A 152 11.66 -54.57 -5.22
#